data_AF-A0A3B8ZIS7-F1
#
_entry.id   AF-A0A3B8ZIS7-F1
#
_cell.length_a   1.000
_cell.length_b   1.000
_cell.length_c   1.000
_cell.angle_alpha   90.00
_cell.angle_beta   90.00
_cell.angle_gamma   90.00
#
_symmetry.space_group_name_H-M   'P 1'
#
loop_
_entity.id
_entity.type
_entity.pdbx_description
1 polymer ?
#
loop_
_entity_poly.entity_id
_entity_poly.type
_entity_poly.pdbx_seq_one_letter_code
_entity_poly.pdbx_strand_id
1 'polypeptide(L)' 'MSRMIVRPERLDLDSPGRRDYWVALEHDSIWGDHLIPLTVWVGAHVRPGQGLVAFGSNHGNEYEGP' A
#
# COMPACT_ATOMS: atom_id res chain seq x y z
N MET A 1 -5.42 14.74 0.71
CA MET A 1 -4.57 14.18 -0.36
C MET A 1 -5.36 13.05 -1.02
N SER A 2 -5.46 13.02 -2.35
CA SER A 2 -6.11 11.92 -3.05
C SER A 2 -5.17 10.71 -3.14
N ARG A 3 -5.66 9.52 -2.81
CA ARG A 3 -4.94 8.26 -3.02
C ARG A 3 -5.20 7.76 -4.43
N MET A 4 -4.17 7.22 -5.08
CA MET A 4 -4.30 6.62 -6.42
C MET A 4 -4.83 5.19 -6.31
N ILE A 5 -5.86 4.83 -7.08
CA ILE A 5 -6.31 3.44 -7.20
C ILE A 5 -5.36 2.71 -8.15
N VAL A 6 -4.78 1.60 -7.69
CA VAL A 6 -3.77 0.85 -8.44
C VAL A 6 -3.98 -0.65 -8.28
N ARG A 7 -3.70 -1.42 -9.35
CA ARG A 7 -3.64 -2.89 -9.27
C ARG A 7 -2.28 -3.31 -8.66
N PRO A 8 -2.18 -4.43 -7.94
CA PRO A 8 -0.94 -4.84 -7.27
C PRO A 8 0.31 -4.81 -8.17
N GLU A 9 0.20 -5.29 -9.40
CA GLU A 9 1.26 -5.37 -10.40
C GLU A 9 1.73 -4.02 -10.95
N ARG A 10 1.03 -2.92 -10.60
CA ARG A 10 1.38 -1.54 -11.00
C ARG A 10 1.90 -0.70 -9.84
N LEU A 11 2.17 -1.30 -8.67
CA LEU A 11 2.76 -0.60 -7.54
C LEU A 11 4.19 -0.14 -7.85
N ASP A 12 4.45 1.15 -7.68
CA ASP A 12 5.81 1.72 -7.71
C ASP A 12 6.38 1.73 -6.30
N LEU A 13 7.24 0.74 -6.02
CA LEU A 13 7.90 0.55 -4.73
C LEU A 13 9.28 1.22 -4.65
N ASP A 14 9.82 1.69 -5.79
CA ASP A 14 11.25 2.00 -5.93
C ASP A 14 11.54 3.47 -6.21
N SER A 15 10.65 4.21 -6.90
CA SER A 15 10.99 5.58 -7.30
C SER A 15 11.10 6.48 -6.06
N PRO A 16 12.00 7.47 -5.97
CA PRO A 16 12.10 8.34 -4.81
C PRO A 16 10.78 9.09 -4.49
N GLY A 17 10.48 9.29 -3.20
CA GLY A 17 9.34 10.09 -2.74
C GLY A 17 8.26 9.29 -2.00
N ARG A 18 7.12 9.95 -1.77
CA ARG A 18 5.94 9.42 -1.09
C ARG A 18 4.82 9.15 -2.09
N ARG A 19 4.23 7.97 -2.01
CA ARG A 19 3.02 7.60 -2.76
C ARG A 19 1.99 7.01 -1.80
N ASP A 20 0.75 7.48 -1.92
CA ASP A 20 -0.37 6.97 -1.14
C ASP A 20 -1.38 6.32 -2.10
N TYR A 21 -1.66 5.04 -1.87
CA TYR A 21 -2.44 4.18 -2.75
C TYR A 21 -3.72 3.67 -2.08
N TRP A 22 -4.68 3.34 -2.94
CA TRP A 22 -5.69 2.31 -2.74
C TRP A 22 -5.31 1.13 -3.62
N VAL A 23 -4.85 0.03 -3.03
CA VAL A 23 -4.53 -1.19 -3.77
C VAL A 23 -5.84 -1.95 -4.01
N ALA A 24 -6.20 -2.10 -5.28
CA ALA A 24 -7.43 -2.73 -5.72
C ALA A 24 -7.26 -4.25 -5.83
N LEU A 25 -7.78 -4.97 -4.86
CA LEU A 25 -7.90 -6.43 -4.88
C LEU A 25 -9.28 -6.80 -5.41
N GLU A 26 -9.32 -7.69 -6.41
CA GLU A 26 -10.58 -8.09 -7.03
C GLU A 26 -11.55 -8.69 -6.01
N HIS A 27 -12.79 -8.22 -6.04
CA HIS A 27 -13.90 -8.81 -5.32
C HIS A 27 -14.55 -9.86 -6.21
N ASP A 28 -15.19 -10.87 -5.61
CA ASP A 28 -16.00 -11.87 -6.33
C ASP A 28 -17.30 -11.30 -6.97
N SER A 29 -17.55 -10.00 -6.79
CA SER A 29 -18.67 -9.31 -7.45
C SER A 29 -18.28 -8.93 -8.86
N ILE A 30 -19.28 -8.69 -9.71
CA ILE A 30 -19.08 -8.50 -11.15
C ILE A 30 -18.06 -7.40 -11.47
N TRP A 31 -18.03 -6.30 -10.69
CA TRP A 31 -17.12 -5.15 -10.91
C TRP A 31 -16.59 -4.51 -9.62
N GLY A 32 -16.50 -5.27 -8.52
CA GLY A 32 -16.04 -4.73 -7.24
C GLY A 32 -14.55 -4.94 -6.99
N ASP A 33 -13.98 -4.05 -6.17
CA ASP A 33 -12.63 -4.17 -5.64
C ASP A 33 -12.64 -3.87 -4.13
N HIS A 34 -11.86 -4.61 -3.35
CA HIS A 34 -11.45 -4.19 -2.01
C HIS A 34 -10.27 -3.22 -2.16
N LEU A 35 -10.41 -2.02 -1.58
CA LEU A 35 -9.39 -0.97 -1.65
C LEU A 35 -8.55 -0.96 -0.37
N ILE A 36 -7.37 -1.57 -0.43
CA ILE A 36 -6.46 -1.64 0.72
C ILE A 36 -5.57 -0.38 0.77
N PRO A 37 -5.55 0.37 1.89
CA PRO A 37 -4.67 1.52 2.01
C PRO A 37 -3.20 1.10 2.08
N LEU A 38 -2.36 1.68 1.23
CA LEU A 38 -0.90 1.50 1.28
C LEU A 38 -0.20 2.85 1.12
N THR A 39 0.84 3.09 1.92
CA THR A 39 1.75 4.22 1.75
C THR A 39 3.16 3.70 1.52
N VAL A 40 3.81 4.18 0.47
CA VAL A 40 5.18 3.81 0.09
C VAL A 40 6.06 5.04 0.17
N TRP A 41 7.11 4.99 1.00
CA TRP A 41 8.11 6.04 1.11
C TRP A 41 9.49 5.51 0.72
N VAL A 42 10.11 6.17 -0.26
CA VAL A 42 11.49 5.90 -0.69
C VAL A 42 12.31 7.16 -0.45
N GLY A 43 13.23 7.10 0.51
CA GLY A 43 14.11 8.22 0.87
C GLY A 43 15.33 8.37 -0.05
N ALA A 44 16.04 9.50 0.08
CA ALA A 44 17.25 9.78 -0.71
C ALA A 44 18.45 8.86 -0.37
N HIS A 45 18.42 8.18 0.78
CA HIS A 45 19.53 7.37 1.30
C HIS A 45 19.17 5.87 1.42
N VAL A 46 18.23 5.38 0.59
CA VAL A 46 17.90 3.96 0.58
C VAL A 46 19.12 3.12 0.18
N ARG A 47 19.26 1.95 0.80
CA ARG A 47 20.32 0.98 0.46
C ARG A 47 19.68 -0.19 -0.29
N PRO A 48 20.25 -0.64 -1.42
CA PRO A 48 19.74 -1.81 -2.13
C PRO A 48 19.59 -3.01 -1.19
N GLY A 49 18.47 -3.73 -1.33
CA GLY A 49 18.17 -4.91 -0.51
C GLY A 49 17.75 -4.62 0.94
N GLN A 50 17.55 -3.35 1.32
CA GLN A 50 17.05 -2.98 2.64
C GLN A 50 15.72 -2.24 2.53
N GLY A 51 14.67 -2.86 3.08
CA GLY A 51 13.34 -2.29 3.17
C GLY A 51 12.68 -2.66 4.50
N LEU A 52 11.69 -1.87 4.88
CA LEU A 52 10.82 -2.17 6.02
C LEU A 52 9.39 -2.23 5.49
N VAL A 53 8.65 -3.23 5.95
CA VAL A 53 7.20 -3.29 5.77
C VAL A 53 6.55 -3.35 7.15
N ALA A 54 5.51 -2.55 7.33
CA ALA A 54 4.69 -2.53 8.53
C ALA A 54 3.24 -2.78 8.11
N PHE A 55 2.59 -3.71 8.81
CA PHE A 55 1.19 -4.04 8.62
C PHE A 55 0.44 -3.73 9.91
N GLY A 56 -0.81 -3.30 9.78
CA GLY A 56 -1.74 -3.08 10.87
C GLY A 56 -3.11 -3.70 10.52
N SER A 57 -4.00 -3.79 11.50
CA SER A 57 -5.35 -4.33 11.32
C SER A 57 -5.39 -5.75 10.74
N ASN A 58 -4.46 -6.62 11.13
CA ASN A 58 -4.58 -8.03 10.72
C ASN A 58 -5.88 -8.64 11.26
N HIS A 59 -6.29 -8.22 12.46
CA HIS A 59 -7.66 -8.36 12.96
C HIS A 59 -8.32 -6.98 13.03
N GLY A 60 -9.61 -6.91 12.67
CA GLY A 60 -10.38 -5.65 12.59
C GLY A 60 -10.73 -5.02 13.95
N ASN A 61 -10.32 -5.66 15.05
CA ASN A 61 -10.58 -5.25 16.42
C ASN A 61 -9.29 -5.04 17.24
N GLU A 62 -8.13 -4.91 16.57
CA GLU A 62 -6.83 -4.55 17.16
C GLU A 62 -6.43 -3.14 16.70
N TYR A 63 -6.03 -2.26 17.62
CA TYR A 63 -5.98 -0.81 17.36
C TYR A 63 -4.63 -0.14 17.63
N GLU A 64 -3.67 -0.86 18.20
CA GLU A 64 -2.35 -0.32 18.54
C GLU A 64 -1.44 -0.16 17.32
N GLY A 65 -1.61 -1.01 16.31
CA GLY A 65 -0.86 -0.94 15.05
C GLY A 65 -1.43 0.07 14.03
N PRO A 66 -2.76 0.12 13.80
CA PRO A 66 -3.41 1.04 12.86
C PRO A 66 -3.29 2.54 13.20
#